data_AF-A0AAU4C8N3-F1
#
_entry.id   AF-A0AAU4C8N3-F1
#
_cell.length_a   1.000
_cell.length_b   1.000
_cell.length_c   1.000
_cell.angle_alpha   90.00
_cell.angle_beta   90.00
_cell.angle_gamma   90.00
#
_symmetry.space_group_name_H-M   'P 1'
#
loop_
_entity.id
_entity.type
_entity.pdbx_description
1 polymer ?
#
loop_
_entity_poly.entity_id
_entity_poly.type
_entity_poly.pdbx_seq_one_letter_code
_entity_poly.pdbx_strand_id
1 'polypeptide(L)'
;MRRSTAVLCGATVVLAGSLTAVPAEATTSQSVAQAAAQATRVTWKKCATDDAPTLQCASVKVPLDYAKPQGRKITLALSRVPHTAHKYQGPLLVNPGGPGGSGLSLAPFVASSLPKAVASQYDVIGFDPRGVGKSQPALDCKPGYFNPVRPDSVPRTAAIEKANLSRARAFAKACGTKYASVLPYINTVNAVKDMDAIRKALGAQKINYFGYSYGTYLGQVYAKLYPTRVRRLVLDSIVDPGGVWYDANISQDYAFDARQKALMAWIAKYDGTYKLGTDPAKIEAKWYAMRAALAKHPAGGKVGASELEDTFIPGGYYNGYWPTLATAFAAYANDKNVTPLVKAYEGIAAIDASGDNGYSVYTAVQCRDVSWPRDWNQWRKDNWAVYKKAPFMAWNNAWYNAPCAYWPTKTMKPVSVANSKLPPVLLFQATNDAATPYQGGVAVHRLLKHSSLVVEQGGGNHGITLSGNACLDKYLAKYLTDGTVPRGSGVADAVCKKTADPQPAAAARSALAAGQQPAAVSSADTLHGLLGVRG
;
A
#
# COMPACT_ATOMS: atom_id res chain seq x y z
N MET A 1 -68.13 -40.28 69.84
CA MET A 1 -67.30 -39.49 70.79
C MET A 1 -67.25 -38.06 70.28
N ARG A 2 -67.98 -37.13 70.94
CA ARG A 2 -67.44 -35.91 71.63
C ARG A 2 -66.41 -35.12 70.79
N ARG A 3 -66.46 -33.80 70.58
CA ARG A 3 -67.28 -32.64 71.03
C ARG A 3 -66.84 -31.45 70.13
N SER A 4 -67.74 -30.47 69.94
CA SER A 4 -67.58 -28.98 69.98
C SER A 4 -66.31 -28.33 69.36
N THR A 5 -66.30 -27.16 68.71
CA THR A 5 -67.01 -25.89 68.98
C THR A 5 -66.68 -24.91 67.84
N ALA A 6 -67.61 -24.00 67.52
CA ALA A 6 -67.43 -22.88 66.57
C ALA A 6 -66.74 -21.67 67.23
N VAL A 7 -66.01 -20.84 66.46
CA VAL A 7 -65.88 -19.38 66.67
C VAL A 7 -65.62 -18.67 65.31
N LEU A 8 -66.40 -17.62 65.07
CA LEU A 8 -66.35 -16.62 63.99
C LEU A 8 -65.06 -15.78 63.98
N CYS A 9 -64.65 -15.27 62.82
CA CYS A 9 -64.41 -13.84 62.58
C CYS A 9 -64.08 -13.57 61.09
N GLY A 10 -64.76 -12.59 60.50
CA GLY A 10 -64.73 -12.31 59.07
C GLY A 10 -63.59 -11.43 58.57
N ALA A 11 -63.58 -11.18 57.25
CA ALA A 11 -63.46 -9.84 56.65
C ALA A 11 -63.34 -9.92 55.11
N THR A 12 -64.27 -9.20 54.45
CA THR A 12 -64.10 -8.36 53.25
C THR A 12 -63.54 -8.90 51.93
N VAL A 13 -64.43 -8.93 50.94
CA VAL A 13 -64.18 -8.84 49.50
C VAL A 13 -63.68 -7.43 49.14
N VAL A 14 -62.62 -7.34 48.33
CA VAL A 14 -62.31 -6.17 47.48
C VAL A 14 -62.01 -6.66 46.07
N LEU A 15 -62.93 -6.35 45.15
CA LEU A 15 -62.70 -6.33 43.70
C LEU A 15 -62.02 -5.00 43.33
N ALA A 16 -60.86 -5.04 42.66
CA ALA A 16 -60.30 -3.87 41.99
C ALA A 16 -59.41 -4.26 40.80
N GLY A 17 -59.91 -3.98 39.59
CA GLY A 17 -59.19 -3.47 38.41
C GLY A 17 -57.94 -4.20 37.91
N SER A 18 -58.11 -5.07 36.93
CA SER A 18 -57.02 -5.50 36.04
C SER A 18 -56.63 -4.39 35.06
N LEU A 19 -55.56 -3.65 35.37
CA LEU A 19 -54.78 -2.86 34.42
C LEU A 19 -53.79 -3.79 33.72
N THR A 20 -53.99 -4.06 32.43
CA THR A 20 -52.99 -4.73 31.59
C THR A 20 -51.82 -3.77 31.35
N ALA A 21 -50.73 -3.96 32.08
CA ALA A 21 -49.47 -3.29 31.79
C ALA A 21 -48.90 -3.83 30.48
N VAL A 22 -48.80 -2.97 29.46
CA VAL A 22 -48.06 -3.26 28.23
C VAL A 22 -46.56 -3.31 28.59
N PRO A 23 -45.79 -4.36 28.22
CA PRO A 23 -44.38 -4.42 28.57
C PRO A 23 -43.59 -3.34 27.82
N ALA A 24 -42.94 -2.45 28.58
CA ALA A 24 -42.12 -1.33 28.09
C ALA A 24 -40.77 -1.76 27.46
N GLU A 25 -40.54 -3.05 27.24
CA GLU A 25 -39.27 -3.61 26.74
C GLU A 25 -39.15 -3.62 25.20
N ALA A 26 -40.25 -3.48 24.47
CA ALA A 26 -40.24 -3.45 23.00
C ALA A 26 -39.69 -2.12 22.46
N THR A 27 -39.95 -1.01 23.16
CA THR A 27 -39.59 0.36 22.75
C THR A 27 -38.11 0.67 22.95
N THR A 28 -37.47 0.09 23.98
CA THR A 28 -36.03 0.24 24.25
C THR A 28 -35.17 -0.54 23.26
N SER A 29 -35.65 -1.70 22.80
CA SER A 29 -34.97 -2.51 21.78
C SER A 29 -34.95 -1.82 20.41
N GLN A 30 -36.04 -1.14 20.04
CA GLN A 30 -36.13 -0.33 18.82
C GLN A 30 -35.35 0.99 18.93
N SER A 31 -35.33 1.64 20.10
CA SER A 31 -34.58 2.89 20.29
C SER A 31 -33.06 2.67 20.32
N VAL A 32 -32.58 1.55 20.88
CA VAL A 32 -31.17 1.15 20.82
C VAL A 32 -30.79 0.72 19.40
N ALA A 33 -31.68 0.05 18.66
CA ALA A 33 -31.47 -0.27 17.25
C ALA A 33 -31.49 0.98 16.34
N GLN A 34 -32.33 1.99 16.62
CA GLN A 34 -32.35 3.28 15.93
C GLN A 34 -31.15 4.17 16.30
N ALA A 35 -30.72 4.18 17.56
CA ALA A 35 -29.51 4.88 18.00
C ALA A 35 -28.23 4.21 17.46
N ALA A 36 -28.23 2.89 17.30
CA ALA A 36 -27.16 2.15 16.59
C ALA A 36 -27.23 2.34 15.07
N ALA A 37 -28.41 2.55 14.50
CA ALA A 37 -28.61 2.92 13.09
C ALA A 37 -28.28 4.40 12.81
N GLN A 38 -28.18 5.23 13.84
CA GLN A 38 -27.55 6.56 13.79
C GLN A 38 -26.02 6.51 13.94
N ALA A 39 -25.38 5.41 13.50
CA ALA A 39 -24.01 5.51 13.01
C ALA A 39 -23.98 6.68 12.01
N THR A 40 -23.36 7.78 12.40
CA THR A 40 -23.50 9.08 11.73
C THR A 40 -23.22 8.88 10.25
N ARG A 41 -24.25 9.04 9.40
CA ARG A 41 -24.10 8.95 7.95
C ARG A 41 -22.95 9.86 7.53
N VAL A 42 -22.10 9.40 6.63
CA VAL A 42 -20.95 10.19 6.17
C VAL A 42 -21.44 11.51 5.56
N THR A 43 -21.09 12.63 6.17
CA THR A 43 -21.37 13.97 5.65
C THR A 43 -20.29 14.36 4.66
N TRP A 44 -20.63 14.33 3.37
CA TRP A 44 -19.76 14.72 2.28
C TRP A 44 -19.80 16.23 2.04
N LYS A 45 -18.64 16.83 1.77
CA LYS A 45 -18.50 18.22 1.35
C LYS A 45 -17.57 18.30 0.15
N LYS A 46 -17.58 19.41 -0.60
CA LYS A 46 -16.56 19.66 -1.63
C LYS A 46 -15.17 19.59 -0.98
N CYS A 47 -14.22 18.91 -1.61
CA CYS A 47 -12.83 18.98 -1.18
C CYS A 47 -12.28 20.40 -1.41
N ALA A 48 -11.34 20.83 -0.56
CA ALA A 48 -10.66 22.11 -0.72
C ALA A 48 -9.56 22.01 -1.80
N THR A 49 -9.99 21.80 -3.06
CA THR A 49 -9.14 21.75 -4.25
C THR A 49 -9.94 22.25 -5.45
N ASP A 50 -9.29 23.00 -6.32
CA ASP A 50 -9.88 23.54 -7.54
C ASP A 50 -9.71 22.57 -8.74
N ASP A 51 -8.72 21.68 -8.67
CA ASP A 51 -8.34 20.77 -9.76
C ASP A 51 -9.33 19.59 -9.95
N ALA A 52 -10.17 19.33 -8.95
CA ALA A 52 -11.13 18.22 -8.96
C ALA A 52 -12.51 18.68 -8.44
N PRO A 53 -13.31 19.40 -9.25
CA PRO A 53 -14.53 20.07 -8.78
C PRO A 53 -15.63 19.10 -8.31
N THR A 54 -15.61 17.86 -8.79
CA THR A 54 -16.55 16.80 -8.40
C THR A 54 -16.09 15.97 -7.20
N LEU A 55 -14.85 16.17 -6.72
CA LEU A 55 -14.30 15.41 -5.62
C LEU A 55 -14.91 15.87 -4.29
N GLN A 56 -15.40 14.90 -3.53
CA GLN A 56 -16.00 15.12 -2.23
C GLN A 56 -15.12 14.55 -1.13
N CYS A 57 -15.02 15.26 0.00
CA CYS A 57 -14.22 14.89 1.15
C CYS A 57 -15.14 14.68 2.35
N ALA A 58 -14.76 13.74 3.20
CA ALA A 58 -15.44 13.49 4.46
C ALA A 58 -14.48 12.90 5.50
N SER A 59 -14.99 12.64 6.69
CA SER A 59 -14.25 11.94 7.73
C SER A 59 -15.12 10.97 8.51
N VAL A 60 -14.54 9.86 8.97
CA VAL A 60 -15.22 8.86 9.81
C VAL A 60 -14.47 8.71 11.13
N LYS A 61 -15.19 8.79 12.26
CA LYS A 61 -14.61 8.51 13.58
C LYS A 61 -14.68 7.01 13.88
N VAL A 62 -13.55 6.43 14.27
CA VAL A 62 -13.43 5.00 14.60
C VAL A 62 -12.73 4.81 15.94
N PRO A 63 -12.93 3.69 16.66
CA PRO A 63 -12.16 3.38 17.86
C PRO A 63 -10.67 3.28 17.55
N LEU A 64 -9.84 3.88 18.40
CA LEU A 64 -8.40 3.61 18.40
C LEU A 64 -8.17 2.13 18.72
N ASP A 65 -8.78 1.68 19.82
CA ASP A 65 -8.80 0.30 20.29
C ASP A 65 -10.18 -0.32 20.05
N TYR A 66 -10.25 -1.31 19.15
CA TYR A 66 -11.49 -2.03 18.87
C TYR A 66 -11.95 -2.97 19.98
N ALA A 67 -11.10 -3.30 20.96
CA ALA A 67 -11.52 -3.98 22.19
C ALA A 67 -12.26 -3.03 23.16
N LYS A 68 -12.08 -1.72 22.99
CA LYS A 68 -12.74 -0.66 23.77
C LYS A 68 -13.51 0.27 22.83
N PRO A 69 -14.63 -0.20 22.23
CA PRO A 69 -15.32 0.53 21.17
C PRO A 69 -15.85 1.90 21.61
N GLN A 70 -16.12 2.13 22.89
CA GLN A 70 -16.53 3.44 23.43
C GLN A 70 -15.37 4.30 23.97
N GLY A 71 -14.14 3.82 23.85
CA GLY A 71 -12.94 4.56 24.27
C GLY A 71 -12.52 5.65 23.28
N ARG A 72 -11.24 6.05 23.39
CA ARG A 72 -10.62 7.05 22.52
C ARG A 72 -10.88 6.74 21.04
N LYS A 73 -11.34 7.75 20.31
CA LYS A 73 -11.55 7.69 18.86
C LYS A 73 -10.39 8.33 18.11
N ILE A 74 -10.20 7.87 16.88
CA ILE A 74 -9.38 8.52 15.85
C ILE A 74 -10.27 8.89 14.67
N THR A 75 -9.77 9.76 13.80
CA THR A 75 -10.52 10.24 12.63
C THR A 75 -9.84 9.74 11.37
N LEU A 76 -10.60 9.11 10.49
CA LEU A 76 -10.14 8.70 9.16
C LEU A 76 -10.58 9.74 8.13
N ALA A 77 -9.67 10.14 7.24
CA ALA A 77 -10.00 11.00 6.11
C ALA A 77 -10.43 10.17 4.90
N LEU A 78 -11.48 10.63 4.21
CA LEU A 78 -12.03 9.99 3.02
C LEU A 78 -12.14 11.01 1.87
N SER A 79 -11.98 10.51 0.65
CA SER A 79 -12.31 11.20 -0.60
C SER A 79 -13.30 10.34 -1.40
N ARG A 80 -14.14 10.97 -2.24
CA ARG A 80 -15.13 10.29 -3.08
C ARG A 80 -15.30 11.00 -4.41
N VAL A 81 -15.24 10.22 -5.49
CA VAL A 81 -15.88 10.58 -6.76
C VAL A 81 -17.24 9.89 -6.79
N PRO A 82 -18.36 10.64 -6.76
CA PRO A 82 -19.69 10.05 -6.66
C PRO A 82 -20.11 9.38 -7.98
N HIS A 83 -20.92 8.32 -7.87
CA HIS A 83 -21.58 7.72 -9.03
C HIS A 83 -22.51 8.73 -9.73
N THR A 84 -22.69 8.56 -11.03
CA THR A 84 -23.58 9.41 -11.85
C THR A 84 -24.60 8.61 -12.65
N ALA A 85 -24.43 7.29 -12.77
CA ALA A 85 -25.38 6.42 -13.45
C ALA A 85 -26.52 6.00 -12.53
N HIS A 86 -27.71 5.77 -13.11
CA HIS A 86 -28.85 5.19 -12.40
C HIS A 86 -28.54 3.81 -11.81
N LYS A 87 -27.73 3.00 -12.50
CA LYS A 87 -27.26 1.70 -11.99
C LYS A 87 -26.16 1.92 -10.96
N TYR A 88 -26.48 1.70 -9.69
CA TYR A 88 -25.52 1.82 -8.59
C TYR A 88 -24.94 0.46 -8.15
N GLN A 89 -23.63 0.35 -8.12
CA GLN A 89 -22.88 -0.87 -7.75
C GLN A 89 -22.33 -0.83 -6.32
N GLY A 90 -22.59 0.24 -5.57
CA GLY A 90 -22.08 0.41 -4.20
C GLY A 90 -20.74 1.15 -4.14
N PRO A 91 -20.17 1.31 -2.94
CA PRO A 91 -18.85 1.92 -2.78
C PRO A 91 -17.74 1.01 -3.31
N LEU A 92 -16.76 1.61 -3.99
CA LEU A 92 -15.49 1.01 -4.39
C LEU A 92 -14.37 1.66 -3.58
N LEU A 93 -13.92 0.99 -2.52
CA LEU A 93 -12.79 1.46 -1.71
C LEU A 93 -11.48 1.17 -2.44
N VAL A 94 -10.60 2.17 -2.54
CA VAL A 94 -9.29 2.05 -3.17
C VAL A 94 -8.14 2.32 -2.20
N ASN A 95 -7.02 1.63 -2.35
CA ASN A 95 -5.82 1.86 -1.55
C ASN A 95 -4.52 1.62 -2.36
N PRO A 96 -3.53 2.54 -2.30
CA PRO A 96 -2.29 2.44 -3.08
C PRO A 96 -1.25 1.51 -2.44
N GLY A 97 -1.38 1.17 -1.16
CA GLY A 97 -0.39 0.41 -0.43
C GLY A 97 0.58 1.28 0.38
N GLY A 98 1.87 1.01 0.24
CA GLY A 98 2.94 1.45 1.16
C GLY A 98 3.41 0.28 2.03
N PRO A 99 2.90 0.05 3.26
CA PRO A 99 1.91 0.82 4.01
C PRO A 99 2.32 2.27 4.25
N GLY A 100 1.35 3.17 4.43
CA GLY A 100 1.61 4.60 4.62
C GLY A 100 1.24 5.49 3.44
N GLY A 101 0.85 4.91 2.30
CA GLY A 101 0.36 5.66 1.15
C GLY A 101 -1.05 6.24 1.37
N SER A 102 -1.25 7.49 0.99
CA SER A 102 -2.56 8.16 1.07
C SER A 102 -3.51 7.64 -0.01
N GLY A 103 -4.69 7.16 0.40
CA GLY A 103 -5.72 6.71 -0.54
C GLY A 103 -6.49 7.86 -1.18
N LEU A 104 -6.36 9.10 -0.67
CA LEU A 104 -7.25 10.20 -1.06
C LEU A 104 -7.13 10.57 -2.54
N SER A 105 -5.90 10.64 -3.06
CA SER A 105 -5.62 10.98 -4.45
C SER A 105 -5.78 9.79 -5.40
N LEU A 106 -5.84 8.56 -4.89
CA LEU A 106 -6.06 7.37 -5.72
C LEU A 106 -7.51 7.28 -6.22
N ALA A 107 -8.49 7.78 -5.46
CA ALA A 107 -9.90 7.74 -5.85
C ALA A 107 -10.19 8.48 -7.17
N PRO A 108 -9.79 9.76 -7.34
CA PRO A 108 -9.97 10.45 -8.62
C PRO A 108 -9.17 9.81 -9.77
N PHE A 109 -7.98 9.26 -9.48
CA PHE A 109 -7.21 8.52 -10.49
C PHE A 109 -7.96 7.28 -11.00
N VAL A 110 -8.45 6.42 -10.10
CA VAL A 110 -9.18 5.20 -10.47
C VAL A 110 -10.47 5.56 -11.22
N ALA A 111 -11.22 6.56 -10.74
CA ALA A 111 -12.46 6.99 -11.37
C ALA A 111 -12.26 7.54 -12.79
N SER A 112 -11.15 8.26 -13.03
CA SER A 112 -10.83 8.82 -14.36
C SER A 112 -10.21 7.81 -15.32
N SER A 113 -9.49 6.81 -14.79
CA SER A 113 -8.79 5.81 -15.61
C SER A 113 -9.67 4.62 -16.00
N LEU A 114 -10.75 4.35 -15.25
CA LEU A 114 -11.74 3.36 -15.64
C LEU A 114 -12.59 3.84 -16.84
N PRO A 115 -13.11 2.92 -17.68
CA PRO A 115 -14.09 3.31 -18.69
C PRO A 115 -15.27 4.04 -18.05
N LYS A 116 -15.68 5.18 -18.61
CA LYS A 116 -16.72 6.05 -18.04
C LYS A 116 -18.00 5.30 -17.64
N ALA A 117 -18.45 4.37 -18.49
CA ALA A 117 -19.63 3.55 -18.25
C ALA A 117 -19.52 2.61 -17.03
N VAL A 118 -18.31 2.26 -16.62
CA VAL A 118 -18.03 1.49 -15.40
C VAL A 118 -17.91 2.43 -14.22
N ALA A 119 -17.03 3.44 -14.31
CA ALA A 119 -16.76 4.39 -13.23
C ALA A 119 -18.03 5.07 -12.71
N SER A 120 -18.94 5.45 -13.62
CA SER A 120 -20.19 6.13 -13.29
C SER A 120 -21.15 5.31 -12.41
N GLN A 121 -20.94 4.00 -12.27
CA GLN A 121 -21.78 3.11 -11.45
C GLN A 121 -21.30 2.99 -9.99
N TYR A 122 -20.14 3.57 -9.65
CA TYR A 122 -19.49 3.43 -8.35
C TYR A 122 -19.32 4.76 -7.64
N ASP A 123 -19.52 4.75 -6.32
CA ASP A 123 -18.86 5.73 -5.48
C ASP A 123 -17.41 5.28 -5.29
N VAL A 124 -16.47 5.86 -6.02
CA VAL A 124 -15.04 5.53 -5.90
C VAL A 124 -14.48 6.29 -4.71
N ILE A 125 -14.06 5.56 -3.67
CA ILE A 125 -13.73 6.12 -2.36
C ILE A 125 -12.28 5.81 -2.00
N GLY A 126 -11.51 6.86 -1.80
CA GLY A 126 -10.17 6.79 -1.23
C GLY A 126 -10.24 7.01 0.27
N PHE A 127 -9.36 6.37 1.03
CA PHE A 127 -9.26 6.62 2.46
C PHE A 127 -7.80 6.60 2.89
N ASP A 128 -7.48 7.46 3.86
CA ASP A 128 -6.22 7.40 4.57
C ASP A 128 -6.35 6.43 5.75
N PRO A 129 -5.58 5.34 5.80
CA PRO A 129 -5.57 4.47 6.97
C PRO A 129 -5.19 5.24 8.26
N ARG A 130 -5.48 4.65 9.42
CA ARG A 130 -5.05 5.18 10.72
C ARG A 130 -3.56 5.57 10.70
N GLY A 131 -3.25 6.82 11.04
CA GLY A 131 -1.89 7.34 11.05
C GLY A 131 -1.41 7.99 9.75
N VAL A 132 -2.12 7.81 8.64
CA VAL A 132 -1.69 8.25 7.30
C VAL A 132 -2.26 9.62 6.96
N GLY A 133 -1.44 10.46 6.33
CA GLY A 133 -1.87 11.66 5.60
C GLY A 133 -2.76 12.58 6.42
N LYS A 134 -4.04 12.69 6.02
CA LYS A 134 -5.04 13.57 6.65
C LYS A 134 -5.82 12.88 7.77
N SER A 135 -5.64 11.57 8.00
CA SER A 135 -6.21 10.88 9.16
C SER A 135 -5.51 11.31 10.45
N GLN A 136 -6.26 11.39 11.55
CA GLN A 136 -5.77 11.95 12.81
C GLN A 136 -5.80 10.93 13.96
N PRO A 137 -4.68 10.77 14.70
CA PRO A 137 -3.42 11.51 14.56
C PRO A 137 -2.61 11.05 13.34
N ALA A 138 -2.03 12.00 12.59
CA ALA A 138 -1.02 11.70 11.58
C ALA A 138 0.33 11.38 12.26
N LEU A 139 0.96 10.28 11.85
CA LEU A 139 2.24 9.84 12.43
C LEU A 139 3.41 10.59 11.78
N ASP A 140 4.34 11.05 12.59
CA ASP A 140 5.64 11.54 12.14
C ASP A 140 6.61 11.33 13.29
N CYS A 141 7.32 10.20 13.25
CA CYS A 141 8.15 9.78 14.35
C CYS A 141 9.39 10.64 14.53
N LYS A 142 10.03 11.00 13.42
CA LYS A 142 11.30 11.71 13.40
C LYS A 142 11.46 12.43 12.06
N PRO A 143 11.07 13.72 11.98
CA PRO A 143 11.26 14.52 10.78
C PRO A 143 12.71 14.51 10.31
N GLY A 144 12.90 14.47 9.00
CA GLY A 144 14.23 14.52 8.38
C GLY A 144 15.07 13.27 8.63
N TYR A 145 14.45 12.12 8.92
CA TYR A 145 15.17 10.86 9.09
C TYR A 145 16.00 10.50 7.86
N PHE A 146 15.51 10.86 6.67
CA PHE A 146 16.17 10.65 5.38
C PHE A 146 16.94 11.88 4.86
N ASN A 147 17.19 12.90 5.69
CA ASN A 147 17.97 14.06 5.24
C ASN A 147 19.36 13.61 4.76
N PRO A 148 19.79 14.07 3.57
CA PRO A 148 21.11 13.77 3.06
C PRO A 148 22.19 14.59 3.78
N VAL A 149 23.45 14.17 3.79
CA VAL A 149 23.98 12.91 3.23
C VAL A 149 24.00 11.84 4.33
N ARG A 150 23.42 10.67 4.04
CA ARG A 150 23.39 9.57 5.02
C ARG A 150 24.71 8.79 5.01
N PRO A 151 25.05 8.09 6.12
CA PRO A 151 26.11 7.08 6.10
C PRO A 151 25.89 6.08 4.97
N ASP A 152 26.97 5.54 4.40
CA ASP A 152 26.94 4.48 3.39
C ASP A 152 26.07 3.31 3.91
N SER A 153 25.18 2.82 3.06
CA SER A 153 24.32 1.68 3.36
C SER A 153 25.14 0.40 3.52
N VAL A 154 26.23 0.19 2.78
CA VAL A 154 27.02 -1.05 2.90
C VAL A 154 27.97 -0.92 4.10
N PRO A 155 27.79 -1.71 5.18
CA PRO A 155 28.54 -1.56 6.43
C PRO A 155 29.92 -2.22 6.31
N ARG A 156 30.81 -1.63 5.51
CA ARG A 156 32.18 -2.13 5.30
C ARG A 156 33.07 -1.99 6.55
N THR A 157 32.67 -1.13 7.48
CA THR A 157 33.38 -0.90 8.75
C THR A 157 32.39 -0.90 9.91
N ALA A 158 32.89 -1.23 11.10
CA ALA A 158 32.11 -1.16 12.33
C ALA A 158 31.56 0.24 12.62
N ALA A 159 32.26 1.30 12.19
CA ALA A 159 31.81 2.68 12.35
C ALA A 159 30.57 2.99 11.52
N ILE A 160 30.54 2.54 10.25
CA ILE A 160 29.37 2.70 9.36
C ILE A 160 28.18 1.91 9.91
N GLU A 161 28.41 0.65 10.31
CA GLU A 161 27.35 -0.20 10.91
C GLU A 161 26.77 0.46 12.17
N LYS A 162 27.63 0.96 13.08
CA LYS A 162 27.22 1.66 14.30
C LYS A 162 26.43 2.93 13.99
N ALA A 163 26.83 3.71 12.99
CA ALA A 163 26.13 4.93 12.61
C ALA A 163 24.70 4.63 12.13
N ASN A 164 24.51 3.66 11.24
CA ASN A 164 23.18 3.28 10.75
C ASN A 164 22.32 2.62 11.84
N LEU A 165 22.91 1.77 12.70
CA LEU A 165 22.22 1.22 13.87
C LEU A 165 21.74 2.30 14.84
N SER A 166 22.56 3.32 15.09
CA SER A 166 22.19 4.46 15.94
C SER A 166 20.98 5.19 15.37
N ARG A 167 20.96 5.43 14.05
CA ARG A 167 19.83 6.05 13.35
C ARG A 167 18.56 5.21 13.49
N ALA A 168 18.63 3.89 13.23
CA ALA A 168 17.48 2.98 13.35
C ALA A 168 16.91 2.95 14.77
N ARG A 169 17.77 2.85 15.80
CA ARG A 169 17.36 2.90 17.22
C ARG A 169 16.75 4.24 17.59
N ALA A 170 17.34 5.35 17.13
CA ALA A 170 16.83 6.69 17.40
C ALA A 170 15.44 6.90 16.79
N PHE A 171 15.19 6.40 15.57
CA PHE A 171 13.86 6.43 14.95
C PHE A 171 12.83 5.63 15.75
N ALA A 172 13.12 4.37 16.07
CA ALA A 172 12.22 3.51 16.86
C ALA A 172 11.91 4.11 18.23
N LYS A 173 12.93 4.67 18.92
CA LYS A 173 12.75 5.37 20.20
C LYS A 173 11.87 6.61 20.04
N ALA A 174 12.10 7.43 19.02
CA ALA A 174 11.30 8.63 18.79
C ALA A 174 9.82 8.31 18.52
N CYS A 175 9.55 7.28 17.70
CA CYS A 175 8.19 6.75 17.54
C CYS A 175 7.59 6.34 18.90
N GLY A 176 8.34 5.54 19.67
CA GLY A 176 7.90 5.04 20.97
C GLY A 176 7.58 6.15 21.97
N THR A 177 8.39 7.21 22.01
CA THR A 177 8.16 8.36 22.89
C THR A 177 6.95 9.19 22.42
N LYS A 178 6.87 9.53 21.13
CA LYS A 178 5.83 10.44 20.61
C LYS A 178 4.45 9.78 20.51
N TYR A 179 4.40 8.48 20.22
CA TYR A 179 3.16 7.77 19.89
C TYR A 179 2.91 6.53 20.75
N ALA A 180 3.47 6.45 21.97
CA ALA A 180 3.32 5.30 22.88
C ALA A 180 1.88 4.76 22.99
N SER A 181 0.90 5.66 23.09
CA SER A 181 -0.53 5.32 23.25
C SER A 181 -1.25 4.95 21.94
N VAL A 182 -0.63 5.18 20.79
CA VAL A 182 -1.23 5.00 19.46
C VAL A 182 -0.60 3.84 18.70
N LEU A 183 0.73 3.70 18.76
CA LEU A 183 1.49 2.64 18.07
C LEU A 183 0.93 1.23 18.27
N PRO A 184 0.41 0.86 19.46
CA PRO A 184 -0.14 -0.48 19.63
C PRO A 184 -1.34 -0.80 18.72
N TYR A 185 -1.91 0.21 18.07
CA TYR A 185 -3.11 0.09 17.27
C TYR A 185 -2.89 0.40 15.79
N ILE A 186 -1.67 0.77 15.38
CA ILE A 186 -1.28 0.97 13.98
C ILE A 186 -0.83 -0.39 13.43
N ASN A 187 -1.76 -1.11 12.79
CA ASN A 187 -1.55 -2.45 12.20
C ASN A 187 -2.64 -2.76 11.17
N THR A 188 -2.40 -3.75 10.33
CA THR A 188 -3.30 -4.18 9.25
C THR A 188 -4.67 -4.59 9.77
N VAL A 189 -4.74 -5.38 10.85
CA VAL A 189 -6.01 -5.89 11.39
C VAL A 189 -6.94 -4.76 11.80
N ASN A 190 -6.41 -3.74 12.47
CA ASN A 190 -7.21 -2.60 12.88
C ASN A 190 -7.56 -1.68 11.69
N ALA A 191 -6.66 -1.50 10.72
CA ALA A 191 -6.99 -0.80 9.48
C ALA A 191 -8.10 -1.52 8.68
N VAL A 192 -8.17 -2.85 8.72
CA VAL A 192 -9.28 -3.61 8.12
C VAL A 192 -10.59 -3.45 8.90
N LYS A 193 -10.54 -3.35 10.23
CA LYS A 193 -11.72 -3.01 11.03
C LYS A 193 -12.21 -1.59 10.74
N ASP A 194 -11.29 -0.67 10.44
CA ASP A 194 -11.60 0.67 9.97
C ASP A 194 -12.34 0.63 8.63
N MET A 195 -11.90 -0.20 7.68
CA MET A 195 -12.61 -0.41 6.40
C MET A 195 -14.06 -0.90 6.61
N ASP A 196 -14.32 -1.81 7.58
CA ASP A 196 -15.69 -2.23 7.90
C ASP A 196 -16.50 -1.13 8.61
N ALA A 197 -15.85 -0.28 9.42
CA ALA A 197 -16.50 0.89 10.01
C ALA A 197 -16.88 1.92 8.94
N ILE A 198 -16.01 2.16 7.94
CA ILE A 198 -16.31 2.98 6.75
C ILE A 198 -17.52 2.40 6.02
N ARG A 199 -17.52 1.09 5.71
CA ARG A 199 -18.68 0.42 5.08
C ARG A 199 -19.98 0.69 5.84
N LYS A 200 -19.97 0.54 7.18
CA LYS A 200 -21.14 0.80 8.02
C LYS A 200 -21.59 2.26 7.96
N ALA A 201 -20.66 3.21 8.06
CA ALA A 201 -20.96 4.64 8.00
C ALA A 201 -21.55 5.07 6.63
N LEU A 202 -21.15 4.38 5.56
CA LEU A 202 -21.71 4.55 4.21
C LEU A 202 -23.11 3.90 4.05
N GLY A 203 -23.59 3.15 5.04
CA GLY A 203 -24.84 2.39 4.95
C GLY A 203 -24.79 1.20 3.97
N ALA A 204 -23.59 0.79 3.54
CA ALA A 204 -23.43 -0.26 2.54
C ALA A 204 -23.48 -1.65 3.17
N GLN A 205 -24.21 -2.61 2.61
CA GLN A 205 -24.21 -4.00 3.10
C GLN A 205 -22.89 -4.73 2.77
N LYS A 206 -22.34 -4.47 1.59
CA LYS A 206 -21.07 -5.01 1.09
C LYS A 206 -20.24 -3.90 0.45
N ILE A 207 -18.92 -4.07 0.36
CA ILE A 207 -18.04 -3.19 -0.41
C ILE A 207 -17.50 -3.86 -1.66
N ASN A 208 -17.15 -3.04 -2.65
CA ASN A 208 -16.15 -3.40 -3.65
C ASN A 208 -14.80 -2.85 -3.17
N TYR A 209 -13.71 -3.56 -3.41
CA TYR A 209 -12.37 -3.14 -3.01
C TYR A 209 -11.36 -3.33 -4.13
N PHE A 210 -10.47 -2.35 -4.30
CA PHE A 210 -9.36 -2.41 -5.24
C PHE A 210 -8.07 -1.89 -4.57
N GLY A 211 -7.15 -2.80 -4.28
CA GLY A 211 -5.89 -2.48 -3.64
C GLY A 211 -4.69 -2.79 -4.54
N TYR A 212 -3.68 -1.92 -4.47
CA TYR A 212 -2.35 -2.15 -5.02
C TYR A 212 -1.35 -2.46 -3.90
N SER A 213 -0.32 -3.25 -4.17
CA SER A 213 0.81 -3.42 -3.25
C SER A 213 0.36 -3.88 -1.85
N TYR A 214 0.81 -3.25 -0.76
CA TYR A 214 0.28 -3.49 0.61
C TYR A 214 -1.25 -3.40 0.72
N GLY A 215 -1.92 -2.60 -0.13
CA GLY A 215 -3.38 -2.56 -0.24
C GLY A 215 -3.96 -3.94 -0.60
N THR A 216 -3.22 -4.78 -1.31
CA THR A 216 -3.63 -6.17 -1.52
C THR A 216 -3.68 -6.96 -0.21
N TYR A 217 -2.77 -6.74 0.73
CA TYR A 217 -2.80 -7.40 2.04
C TYR A 217 -3.98 -6.91 2.90
N LEU A 218 -4.31 -5.61 2.86
CA LEU A 218 -5.56 -5.09 3.44
C LEU A 218 -6.79 -5.81 2.86
N GLY A 219 -6.85 -5.96 1.53
CA GLY A 219 -7.93 -6.67 0.84
C GLY A 219 -8.03 -8.14 1.23
N GLN A 220 -6.90 -8.84 1.31
CA GLN A 220 -6.83 -10.24 1.75
C GLN A 220 -7.33 -10.42 3.19
N VAL A 221 -6.87 -9.57 4.12
CA VAL A 221 -7.28 -9.61 5.53
C VAL A 221 -8.75 -9.19 5.69
N TYR A 222 -9.25 -8.22 4.93
CA TYR A 222 -10.67 -7.86 4.91
C TYR A 222 -11.52 -9.03 4.44
N ALA A 223 -11.12 -9.68 3.35
CA ALA A 223 -11.82 -10.84 2.81
C ALA A 223 -11.87 -11.99 3.83
N LYS A 224 -10.81 -12.19 4.61
CA LYS A 224 -10.76 -13.18 5.69
C LYS A 224 -11.70 -12.83 6.84
N LEU A 225 -11.66 -11.60 7.34
CA LEU A 225 -12.41 -11.18 8.53
C LEU A 225 -13.90 -10.95 8.23
N TYR A 226 -14.24 -10.53 7.01
CA TYR A 226 -15.58 -10.15 6.60
C TYR A 226 -16.00 -10.76 5.25
N PRO A 227 -15.92 -12.10 5.07
CA PRO A 227 -16.11 -12.73 3.76
C PRO A 227 -17.49 -12.47 3.15
N THR A 228 -18.53 -12.37 3.97
CA THR A 228 -19.90 -12.11 3.51
C THR A 228 -20.16 -10.64 3.14
N ARG A 229 -19.19 -9.74 3.42
CA ARG A 229 -19.28 -8.29 3.17
C ARG A 229 -18.47 -7.84 1.96
N VAL A 230 -17.89 -8.80 1.22
CA VAL A 230 -17.20 -8.55 -0.05
C VAL A 230 -18.18 -8.75 -1.20
N ARG A 231 -18.32 -7.73 -2.06
CA ARG A 231 -19.04 -7.83 -3.34
C ARG A 231 -18.08 -8.12 -4.48
N ARG A 232 -17.02 -7.31 -4.60
CA ARG A 232 -15.93 -7.46 -5.57
C ARG A 232 -14.59 -7.17 -4.88
N LEU A 233 -13.56 -7.87 -5.27
CA LEU A 233 -12.21 -7.72 -4.75
C LEU A 233 -11.22 -7.79 -5.91
N VAL A 234 -10.47 -6.72 -6.10
CA VAL A 234 -9.39 -6.60 -7.08
C VAL A 234 -8.08 -6.38 -6.33
N LEU A 235 -7.09 -7.20 -6.61
CA LEU A 235 -5.75 -7.10 -6.04
C LEU A 235 -4.71 -7.05 -7.15
N ASP A 236 -3.90 -6.01 -7.18
CA ASP A 236 -2.82 -5.83 -8.17
C ASP A 236 -1.48 -5.70 -7.45
N SER A 237 -0.50 -6.50 -7.88
CA SER A 237 0.85 -6.52 -7.33
C SER A 237 0.83 -6.98 -5.88
N ILE A 238 0.78 -8.30 -5.73
CA ILE A 238 0.16 -8.95 -4.59
C ILE A 238 1.20 -9.32 -3.54
N VAL A 239 1.01 -8.81 -2.32
CA VAL A 239 1.80 -9.21 -1.16
C VAL A 239 1.54 -10.67 -0.83
N ASP A 240 2.62 -11.44 -0.73
CA ASP A 240 2.58 -12.83 -0.25
C ASP A 240 2.30 -12.87 1.26
N PRO A 241 1.15 -13.43 1.69
CA PRO A 241 0.81 -13.54 3.10
C PRO A 241 1.65 -14.59 3.86
N GLY A 242 2.40 -15.45 3.17
CA GLY A 242 3.22 -16.51 3.77
C GLY A 242 4.58 -16.05 4.29
N GLY A 243 5.18 -15.03 3.66
CA GLY A 243 6.51 -14.48 4.01
C GLY A 243 6.47 -13.05 4.58
N VAL A 244 5.27 -12.56 4.90
CA VAL A 244 5.00 -11.23 5.44
C VAL A 244 5.72 -11.05 6.80
N TRP A 245 6.76 -10.23 6.99
CA TRP A 245 7.40 -9.25 6.11
C TRP A 245 8.91 -9.48 5.92
N TYR A 246 9.61 -10.06 6.90
CA TYR A 246 11.07 -10.19 6.89
C TYR A 246 11.57 -11.03 5.70
N ASP A 247 10.99 -12.21 5.48
CA ASP A 247 11.37 -13.09 4.37
C ASP A 247 10.96 -12.51 3.02
N ALA A 248 9.84 -11.78 2.97
CA ALA A 248 9.42 -11.04 1.78
C ALA A 248 10.45 -9.95 1.42
N ASN A 249 11.00 -9.21 2.40
CA ASN A 249 12.06 -8.22 2.18
C ASN A 249 13.33 -8.85 1.60
N ILE A 250 13.77 -9.98 2.16
CA ILE A 250 14.91 -10.74 1.61
C ILE A 250 14.66 -11.17 0.16
N SER A 251 13.44 -11.63 -0.15
CA SER A 251 13.06 -12.02 -1.51
C SER A 251 13.02 -10.83 -2.47
N GLN A 252 12.57 -9.67 -1.97
CA GLN A 252 12.54 -8.41 -2.69
C GLN A 252 13.92 -8.00 -3.20
N ASP A 253 14.97 -8.17 -2.38
CA ASP A 253 16.34 -7.79 -2.73
C ASP A 253 16.85 -8.49 -4.01
N TYR A 254 16.56 -9.79 -4.16
CA TYR A 254 16.90 -10.54 -5.37
C TYR A 254 16.14 -10.04 -6.59
N ALA A 255 14.86 -9.69 -6.42
CA ALA A 255 14.03 -9.23 -7.51
C ALA A 255 14.41 -7.82 -7.96
N PHE A 256 14.74 -6.91 -7.03
CA PHE A 256 15.25 -5.58 -7.36
C PHE A 256 16.62 -5.63 -8.04
N ASP A 257 17.51 -6.54 -7.63
CA ASP A 257 18.78 -6.75 -8.32
C ASP A 257 18.58 -7.22 -9.78
N ALA A 258 17.63 -8.13 -10.01
CA ALA A 258 17.26 -8.53 -11.37
C ALA A 258 16.71 -7.36 -12.20
N ARG A 259 15.96 -6.44 -11.58
CA ARG A 259 15.44 -5.24 -12.25
C ARG A 259 16.52 -4.18 -12.51
N GLN A 260 17.48 -4.03 -11.62
CA GLN A 260 18.67 -3.21 -11.87
C GLN A 260 19.44 -3.74 -13.07
N LYS A 261 19.64 -5.06 -13.18
CA LYS A 261 20.24 -5.69 -14.37
C LYS A 261 19.43 -5.47 -15.63
N ALA A 262 18.09 -5.51 -15.54
CA ALA A 262 17.22 -5.18 -16.66
C ALA A 262 17.38 -3.71 -17.12
N LEU A 263 17.55 -2.76 -16.20
CA LEU A 263 17.89 -1.38 -16.54
C LEU A 263 19.26 -1.31 -17.25
N MET A 264 20.29 -2.00 -16.78
CA MET A 264 21.60 -2.02 -17.44
C MET A 264 21.51 -2.59 -18.87
N ALA A 265 20.71 -3.64 -19.07
CA ALA A 265 20.45 -4.20 -20.40
C ALA A 265 19.70 -3.24 -21.31
N TRP A 266 18.73 -2.49 -20.76
CA TRP A 266 18.03 -1.44 -21.50
C TRP A 266 18.98 -0.30 -21.89
N ILE A 267 19.87 0.15 -20.99
CA ILE A 267 20.87 1.17 -21.28
C ILE A 267 21.80 0.72 -22.42
N ALA A 268 22.26 -0.53 -22.39
CA ALA A 268 23.13 -1.10 -23.42
C ALA A 268 22.51 -1.05 -24.83
N LYS A 269 21.19 -1.26 -24.94
CA LYS A 269 20.46 -1.16 -26.21
C LYS A 269 20.49 0.27 -26.79
N TYR A 270 20.61 1.28 -25.94
CA TYR A 270 20.64 2.69 -26.33
C TYR A 270 22.03 3.33 -26.12
N ASP A 271 23.11 2.57 -26.33
CA ASP A 271 24.48 3.09 -26.25
C ASP A 271 24.72 4.29 -27.19
N GLY A 272 24.02 4.33 -28.34
CA GLY A 272 24.00 5.49 -29.23
C GLY A 272 23.65 6.81 -28.53
N THR A 273 22.82 6.76 -27.48
CA THR A 273 22.41 7.91 -26.66
C THR A 273 23.26 8.06 -25.40
N TYR A 274 23.48 6.98 -24.65
CA TYR A 274 24.08 7.07 -23.31
C TYR A 274 25.60 6.91 -23.27
N LYS A 275 26.21 6.32 -24.31
CA LYS A 275 27.67 6.12 -24.43
C LYS A 275 28.29 5.40 -23.22
N LEU A 276 27.55 4.45 -22.63
CA LEU A 276 27.97 3.68 -21.46
C LEU A 276 28.57 2.32 -21.83
N GLY A 277 28.49 1.91 -23.10
CA GLY A 277 28.87 0.62 -23.64
C GLY A 277 27.66 -0.24 -23.99
N THR A 278 27.92 -1.35 -24.70
CA THR A 278 26.89 -2.31 -25.14
C THR A 278 26.85 -3.60 -24.32
N ASP A 279 27.73 -3.73 -23.31
CA ASP A 279 27.81 -4.88 -22.39
C ASP A 279 27.16 -4.52 -21.04
N PRO A 280 25.98 -5.09 -20.70
CA PRO A 280 25.27 -4.75 -19.47
C PRO A 280 26.09 -4.98 -18.20
N ALA A 281 26.96 -6.00 -18.14
CA ALA A 281 27.76 -6.29 -16.96
C ALA A 281 28.84 -5.22 -16.73
N LYS A 282 29.43 -4.68 -17.81
CA LYS A 282 30.37 -3.56 -17.72
C LYS A 282 29.68 -2.26 -17.34
N ILE A 283 28.44 -2.04 -17.81
CA ILE A 283 27.63 -0.89 -17.41
C ILE A 283 27.29 -0.98 -15.91
N GLU A 284 26.93 -2.17 -15.42
CA GLU A 284 26.69 -2.41 -14.00
C GLU A 284 27.94 -2.13 -13.14
N ALA A 285 29.11 -2.60 -13.59
CA ALA A 285 30.39 -2.30 -12.91
C ALA A 285 30.68 -0.79 -12.84
N LYS A 286 30.37 -0.03 -13.91
CA LYS A 286 30.46 1.45 -13.90
C LYS A 286 29.51 2.08 -12.88
N TRP A 287 28.32 1.51 -12.68
CA TRP A 287 27.35 2.01 -11.68
C TRP A 287 27.90 1.81 -10.26
N TYR A 288 28.47 0.63 -9.96
CA TYR A 288 29.12 0.39 -8.67
C TYR A 288 30.38 1.25 -8.46
N ALA A 289 31.12 1.57 -9.51
CA ALA A 289 32.23 2.52 -9.43
C ALA A 289 31.73 3.94 -9.08
N MET A 290 30.63 4.40 -9.69
CA MET A 290 29.96 5.65 -9.32
C MET A 290 29.52 5.65 -7.86
N ARG A 291 28.85 4.58 -7.40
CA ARG A 291 28.45 4.41 -5.99
C ARG A 291 29.64 4.54 -5.04
N ALA A 292 30.75 3.86 -5.34
CA ALA A 292 31.95 3.89 -4.51
C ALA A 292 32.61 5.29 -4.47
N ALA A 293 32.55 6.05 -5.58
CA ALA A 293 33.03 7.42 -5.63
C ALA A 293 32.14 8.37 -4.79
N LEU A 294 30.81 8.25 -4.90
CA LEU A 294 29.86 9.06 -4.15
C LEU A 294 29.85 8.77 -2.65
N ALA A 295 30.26 7.56 -2.23
CA ALA A 295 30.50 7.25 -0.82
C ALA A 295 31.59 8.15 -0.19
N LYS A 296 32.56 8.60 -1.00
CA LYS A 296 33.67 9.46 -0.56
C LYS A 296 33.40 10.95 -0.83
N HIS A 297 32.81 11.24 -1.99
CA HIS A 297 32.56 12.60 -2.47
C HIS A 297 31.11 12.74 -2.93
N PRO A 298 30.18 13.06 -2.01
CA PRO A 298 28.76 13.22 -2.35
C PRO A 298 28.55 14.28 -3.43
N ALA A 299 27.76 13.94 -4.45
CA ALA A 299 27.42 14.85 -5.54
C ALA A 299 26.57 16.02 -5.01
N GLY A 300 27.05 17.25 -5.25
CA GLY A 300 26.41 18.48 -4.79
C GLY A 300 26.21 18.58 -3.28
N GLY A 301 26.96 17.80 -2.48
CA GLY A 301 26.74 17.69 -1.03
C GLY A 301 25.38 17.08 -0.65
N LYS A 302 24.68 16.45 -1.60
CA LYS A 302 23.33 15.89 -1.40
C LYS A 302 23.25 14.40 -1.74
N VAL A 303 24.00 13.92 -2.73
CA VAL A 303 23.87 12.53 -3.20
C VAL A 303 25.11 11.72 -2.82
N GLY A 304 25.05 11.04 -1.68
CA GLY A 304 26.03 10.02 -1.29
C GLY A 304 25.68 8.64 -1.87
N ALA A 305 26.36 7.59 -1.41
CA ALA A 305 26.10 6.21 -1.86
C ALA A 305 24.66 5.74 -1.56
N SER A 306 24.14 6.05 -0.36
CA SER A 306 22.79 5.68 0.05
C SER A 306 21.73 6.46 -0.73
N GLU A 307 21.96 7.74 -1.01
CA GLU A 307 21.04 8.54 -1.84
C GLU A 307 21.08 8.14 -3.32
N LEU A 308 22.22 7.67 -3.83
CA LEU A 308 22.30 7.08 -5.16
C LEU A 308 21.40 5.83 -5.25
N GLU A 309 21.51 4.92 -4.28
CA GLU A 309 20.65 3.72 -4.24
C GLU A 309 19.18 4.10 -4.18
N ASP A 310 18.79 5.01 -3.27
CA ASP A 310 17.42 5.54 -3.17
C ASP A 310 16.93 6.15 -4.49
N THR A 311 17.83 6.72 -5.31
CA THR A 311 17.51 7.28 -6.63
C THR A 311 17.24 6.20 -7.67
N PHE A 312 17.94 5.06 -7.61
CA PHE A 312 17.82 3.98 -8.60
C PHE A 312 16.76 2.93 -8.26
N ILE A 313 16.46 2.70 -6.97
CA ILE A 313 15.40 1.78 -6.50
C ILE A 313 14.06 2.01 -7.21
N PRO A 314 13.57 3.25 -7.42
CA PRO A 314 12.38 3.55 -8.21
C PRO A 314 12.33 2.90 -9.61
N GLY A 315 13.49 2.72 -10.25
CA GLY A 315 13.60 2.02 -11.54
C GLY A 315 13.24 0.53 -11.47
N GLY A 316 13.30 -0.08 -10.29
CA GLY A 316 12.81 -1.43 -10.05
C GLY A 316 11.29 -1.52 -10.00
N TYR A 317 10.62 -0.48 -9.49
CA TYR A 317 9.16 -0.37 -9.44
C TYR A 317 8.55 -0.04 -10.80
N TYR A 318 9.16 0.87 -11.57
CA TYR A 318 8.57 1.38 -12.80
C TYR A 318 9.60 1.71 -13.86
N ASN A 319 9.42 1.13 -15.05
CA ASN A 319 10.28 1.37 -16.20
C ASN A 319 10.31 2.84 -16.61
N GLY A 320 9.24 3.63 -16.41
CA GLY A 320 9.20 5.03 -16.86
C GLY A 320 10.27 5.93 -16.22
N TYR A 321 10.89 5.53 -15.11
CA TYR A 321 12.03 6.23 -14.54
C TYR A 321 13.35 5.96 -15.27
N TRP A 322 13.46 4.88 -16.06
CA TRP A 322 14.70 4.43 -16.69
C TRP A 322 15.39 5.50 -17.54
N PRO A 323 14.70 6.30 -18.39
CA PRO A 323 15.37 7.33 -19.16
C PRO A 323 16.02 8.42 -18.31
N THR A 324 15.38 8.82 -17.21
CA THR A 324 15.92 9.82 -16.27
C THR A 324 17.13 9.26 -15.52
N LEU A 325 17.03 8.02 -15.03
CA LEU A 325 18.14 7.35 -14.32
C LEU A 325 19.35 7.12 -15.23
N ALA A 326 19.13 6.68 -16.45
CA ALA A 326 20.19 6.49 -17.44
C ALA A 326 20.86 7.80 -17.84
N THR A 327 20.09 8.89 -17.96
CA THR A 327 20.64 10.24 -18.23
C THR A 327 21.53 10.71 -17.08
N ALA A 328 21.07 10.55 -15.83
CA ALA A 328 21.84 10.88 -14.64
C ALA A 328 23.13 10.05 -14.54
N PHE A 329 23.02 8.74 -14.82
CA PHE A 329 24.17 7.85 -14.80
C PHE A 329 25.20 8.21 -15.87
N ALA A 330 24.77 8.39 -17.13
CA ALA A 330 25.65 8.71 -18.24
C ALA A 330 26.42 10.03 -18.00
N ALA A 331 25.71 11.08 -17.56
CA ALA A 331 26.33 12.38 -17.28
C ALA A 331 27.42 12.30 -16.20
N TYR A 332 27.18 11.54 -15.12
CA TYR A 332 28.20 11.35 -14.09
C TYR A 332 29.34 10.44 -14.56
N ALA A 333 29.03 9.32 -15.21
CA ALA A 333 30.01 8.32 -15.59
C ALA A 333 30.99 8.87 -16.63
N ASN A 334 30.49 9.58 -17.64
CA ASN A 334 31.27 10.09 -18.77
C ASN A 334 31.98 11.40 -18.41
N ASP A 335 31.26 12.36 -17.82
CA ASP A 335 31.73 13.74 -17.71
C ASP A 335 31.94 14.22 -16.26
N LYS A 336 31.66 13.36 -15.27
CA LYS A 336 31.58 13.74 -13.84
C LYS A 336 30.57 14.86 -13.57
N ASN A 337 29.63 15.08 -14.48
CA ASN A 337 28.57 16.06 -14.31
C ASN A 337 27.54 15.57 -13.29
N VAL A 338 27.54 16.19 -12.11
CA VAL A 338 26.67 15.81 -10.98
C VAL A 338 25.26 16.37 -11.09
N THR A 339 25.02 17.37 -11.93
CA THR A 339 23.75 18.13 -11.95
C THR A 339 22.55 17.24 -12.27
N PRO A 340 22.57 16.37 -13.31
CA PRO A 340 21.44 15.49 -13.59
C PRO A 340 21.17 14.48 -12.47
N LEU A 341 22.21 14.04 -11.77
CA LEU A 341 22.08 13.12 -10.63
C LEU A 341 21.42 13.80 -9.42
N VAL A 342 21.84 15.02 -9.08
CA VAL A 342 21.20 15.80 -7.99
C VAL A 342 19.74 16.07 -8.32
N LYS A 343 19.42 16.45 -9.56
CA LYS A 343 18.04 16.67 -10.00
C LYS A 343 17.20 15.38 -9.94
N ALA A 344 17.77 14.24 -10.34
CA ALA A 344 17.09 12.95 -10.24
C ALA A 344 16.80 12.58 -8.78
N TYR A 345 17.76 12.79 -7.87
CA TYR A 345 17.55 12.59 -6.45
C TYR A 345 16.42 13.48 -5.91
N GLU A 346 16.47 14.79 -6.18
CA GLU A 346 15.46 15.74 -5.70
C GLU A 346 14.05 15.46 -6.24
N GLY A 347 13.94 15.02 -7.50
CA GLY A 347 12.65 14.77 -8.14
C GLY A 347 12.06 13.38 -7.91
N ILE A 348 12.86 12.38 -7.54
CA ILE A 348 12.42 10.98 -7.46
C ILE A 348 12.58 10.40 -6.04
N ALA A 349 13.68 10.73 -5.35
CA ALA A 349 14.08 10.03 -4.14
C ALA A 349 14.04 10.88 -2.86
N ALA A 350 14.17 12.20 -2.95
CA ALA A 350 14.14 13.06 -1.77
C ALA A 350 12.80 12.92 -1.01
N ILE A 351 12.89 12.89 0.32
CA ILE A 351 11.72 12.72 1.19
C ILE A 351 11.27 14.08 1.71
N ASP A 352 9.99 14.36 1.52
CA ASP A 352 9.29 15.49 2.12
C ASP A 352 8.52 15.06 3.39
N ALA A 353 7.75 15.98 3.96
CA ALA A 353 6.95 15.71 5.16
C ALA A 353 5.87 14.62 4.95
N SER A 354 5.35 14.48 3.73
CA SER A 354 4.40 13.40 3.41
C SER A 354 5.11 12.05 3.40
N GLY A 355 6.32 11.99 2.86
CA GLY A 355 7.17 10.80 2.91
C GLY A 355 7.61 10.44 4.33
N ASP A 356 7.89 11.41 5.20
CA ASP A 356 8.18 11.16 6.63
C ASP A 356 6.98 10.56 7.37
N ASN A 357 5.76 11.04 7.06
CA ASN A 357 4.52 10.42 7.55
C ASN A 357 4.36 8.99 7.02
N GLY A 358 4.51 8.82 5.71
CA GLY A 358 4.43 7.52 5.04
C GLY A 358 5.37 6.51 5.67
N TYR A 359 6.64 6.86 5.87
CA TYR A 359 7.64 5.98 6.48
C TYR A 359 7.35 5.68 7.96
N SER A 360 6.82 6.67 8.71
CA SER A 360 6.43 6.46 10.11
C SER A 360 5.29 5.43 10.23
N VAL A 361 4.33 5.47 9.31
CA VAL A 361 3.26 4.47 9.25
C VAL A 361 3.75 3.14 8.70
N TYR A 362 4.56 3.16 7.63
CA TYR A 362 5.21 1.98 7.05
C TYR A 362 5.86 1.15 8.15
N THR A 363 6.78 1.77 8.89
CA THR A 363 7.54 1.13 9.96
C THR A 363 6.62 0.65 11.07
N ALA A 364 5.62 1.45 11.45
CA ALA A 364 4.66 1.06 12.50
C ALA A 364 3.85 -0.18 12.15
N VAL A 365 3.39 -0.30 10.90
CA VAL A 365 2.64 -1.48 10.42
C VAL A 365 3.56 -2.68 10.26
N GLN A 366 4.68 -2.51 9.54
CA GLN A 366 5.66 -3.57 9.27
C GLN A 366 6.14 -4.24 10.56
N CYS A 367 6.57 -3.45 11.54
CA CYS A 367 7.11 -3.97 12.79
C CYS A 367 6.03 -4.53 13.74
N ARG A 368 4.75 -4.27 13.47
CA ARG A 368 3.64 -4.68 14.34
C ARG A 368 2.90 -5.90 13.84
N ASP A 369 2.67 -6.00 12.54
CA ASP A 369 1.84 -7.07 11.96
C ASP A 369 2.41 -8.46 12.23
N VAL A 370 3.74 -8.60 12.23
CA VAL A 370 4.44 -9.86 12.45
C VAL A 370 5.75 -9.69 13.22
N SER A 371 6.35 -10.80 13.66
CA SER A 371 7.65 -10.80 14.32
C SER A 371 8.79 -10.51 13.34
N TRP A 372 9.71 -9.64 13.76
CA TRP A 372 11.00 -9.41 13.11
C TRP A 372 12.13 -9.91 14.02
N PRO A 373 13.26 -10.41 13.48
CA PRO A 373 14.40 -10.80 14.30
C PRO A 373 14.90 -9.62 15.15
N ARG A 374 15.10 -9.87 16.45
CA ARG A 374 15.61 -8.87 17.40
C ARG A 374 17.13 -8.91 17.58
N ASP A 375 17.76 -10.04 17.25
CA ASP A 375 19.22 -10.17 17.22
C ASP A 375 19.77 -9.64 15.89
N TRP A 376 20.60 -8.60 15.97
CA TRP A 376 21.25 -7.99 14.80
C TRP A 376 22.23 -8.93 14.09
N ASN A 377 22.76 -9.96 14.77
CA ASN A 377 23.65 -10.93 14.12
C ASN A 377 22.93 -11.72 13.03
N GLN A 378 21.64 -12.00 13.20
CA GLN A 378 20.80 -12.63 12.17
C GLN A 378 20.71 -11.73 10.94
N TRP A 379 20.37 -10.45 11.13
CA TRP A 379 20.33 -9.45 10.07
C TRP A 379 21.67 -9.36 9.33
N ARG A 380 22.78 -9.30 10.07
CA ARG A 380 24.12 -9.24 9.47
C ARG A 380 24.40 -10.47 8.60
N LYS A 381 24.11 -11.67 9.11
CA LYS A 381 24.32 -12.93 8.38
C LYS A 381 23.49 -12.96 7.10
N ASP A 382 22.20 -12.70 7.20
CA ASP A 382 21.28 -12.83 6.07
C ASP A 382 21.57 -11.78 4.99
N ASN A 383 21.78 -10.52 5.37
CA ASN A 383 22.04 -9.45 4.41
C ASN A 383 23.39 -9.59 3.72
N TRP A 384 24.44 -10.11 4.38
CA TRP A 384 25.68 -10.44 3.67
C TRP A 384 25.52 -11.64 2.72
N ALA A 385 24.67 -12.61 3.07
CA ALA A 385 24.37 -13.74 2.19
C ALA A 385 23.61 -13.29 0.93
N VAL A 386 22.64 -12.37 1.08
CA VAL A 386 21.95 -11.73 -0.04
C VAL A 386 22.90 -10.86 -0.84
N TYR A 387 23.64 -9.95 -0.20
CA TYR A 387 24.54 -9.00 -0.87
C TYR A 387 25.60 -9.68 -1.76
N LYS A 388 26.05 -10.89 -1.39
CA LYS A 388 26.96 -11.69 -2.23
C LYS A 388 26.37 -12.04 -3.61
N LYS A 389 25.05 -12.13 -3.72
CA LYS A 389 24.32 -12.59 -4.92
C LYS A 389 23.52 -11.46 -5.59
N ALA A 390 22.96 -10.57 -4.78
CA ALA A 390 22.06 -9.48 -5.18
C ALA A 390 22.41 -8.18 -4.43
N PRO A 391 23.57 -7.56 -4.74
CA PRO A 391 24.09 -6.43 -3.96
C PRO A 391 23.31 -5.12 -4.09
N PHE A 392 22.50 -4.93 -5.13
CA PHE A 392 21.91 -3.62 -5.45
C PHE A 392 21.14 -2.97 -4.29
N MET A 393 20.21 -3.71 -3.67
CA MET A 393 19.30 -3.16 -2.65
C MET A 393 19.51 -3.73 -1.24
N ALA A 394 20.21 -4.86 -1.10
CA ALA A 394 20.25 -5.66 0.13
C ALA A 394 20.48 -4.86 1.42
N TRP A 395 21.59 -4.11 1.50
CA TRP A 395 21.89 -3.34 2.71
C TRP A 395 21.04 -2.08 2.86
N ASN A 396 20.63 -1.45 1.75
CA ASN A 396 19.72 -0.30 1.81
C ASN A 396 18.37 -0.71 2.43
N ASN A 397 17.82 -1.84 1.94
CA ASN A 397 16.56 -2.40 2.42
C ASN A 397 16.66 -2.87 3.88
N ALA A 398 17.79 -3.45 4.26
CA ALA A 398 18.07 -3.81 5.65
C ALA A 398 17.96 -2.59 6.59
N TRP A 399 18.56 -1.45 6.21
CA TRP A 399 18.50 -0.23 7.03
C TRP A 399 17.14 0.43 7.05
N TYR A 400 16.40 0.37 5.94
CA TYR A 400 15.02 0.84 5.86
C TYR A 400 14.10 0.11 6.85
N ASN A 401 14.35 -1.19 7.09
CA ASN A 401 13.56 -2.01 8.01
C ASN A 401 14.19 -2.22 9.40
N ALA A 402 15.45 -1.83 9.60
CA ALA A 402 16.20 -2.00 10.85
C ALA A 402 15.51 -1.45 12.12
N PRO A 403 14.67 -0.38 12.08
CA PRO A 403 13.90 0.03 13.26
C PRO A 403 13.04 -1.09 13.86
N CYS A 404 12.63 -2.10 13.08
CA CYS A 404 11.84 -3.22 13.57
C CYS A 404 12.57 -4.09 14.61
N ALA A 405 13.89 -4.20 14.53
CA ALA A 405 14.69 -4.87 15.56
C ALA A 405 14.57 -4.17 16.93
N TYR A 406 14.23 -2.87 16.95
CA TYR A 406 14.17 -2.03 18.14
C TYR A 406 12.76 -1.51 18.45
N TRP A 407 11.75 -1.98 17.71
CA TRP A 407 10.40 -1.45 17.80
C TRP A 407 9.81 -1.65 19.21
N PRO A 408 9.19 -0.60 19.80
CA PRO A 408 8.82 -0.59 21.22
C PRO A 408 7.52 -1.34 21.54
N THR A 409 6.83 -1.89 20.54
CA THR A 409 5.59 -2.65 20.75
C THR A 409 5.78 -4.14 20.51
N LYS A 410 4.91 -4.94 21.13
CA LYS A 410 4.82 -6.39 20.86
C LYS A 410 4.30 -6.61 19.43
N THR A 411 4.82 -7.64 18.78
CA THR A 411 4.41 -8.05 17.44
C THR A 411 3.14 -8.90 17.48
N MET A 412 2.45 -8.97 16.35
CA MET A 412 1.26 -9.80 16.17
C MET A 412 1.61 -11.11 15.45
N LYS A 413 0.61 -11.98 15.33
CA LYS A 413 0.70 -13.19 14.51
C LYS A 413 0.22 -12.86 13.08
N PRO A 414 0.85 -13.42 12.05
CA PRO A 414 0.36 -13.31 10.68
C PRO A 414 -1.10 -13.74 10.58
N VAL A 415 -1.88 -13.05 9.74
CA VAL A 415 -3.28 -13.42 9.49
C VAL A 415 -3.31 -14.50 8.41
N SER A 416 -3.91 -15.65 8.71
CA SER A 416 -4.19 -16.65 7.67
C SER A 416 -5.27 -16.13 6.72
N VAL A 417 -4.93 -15.93 5.45
CA VAL A 417 -5.86 -15.35 4.44
C VAL A 417 -6.62 -16.39 3.63
N ALA A 418 -6.38 -17.70 3.85
CA ALA A 418 -7.06 -18.77 3.15
C ALA A 418 -8.59 -18.64 3.26
N ASN A 419 -9.28 -18.71 2.12
CA ASN A 419 -10.71 -18.43 2.05
C ASN A 419 -11.42 -19.13 0.89
N SER A 420 -12.51 -19.83 1.21
CA SER A 420 -13.40 -20.51 0.25
C SER A 420 -14.81 -19.92 0.17
N LYS A 421 -15.10 -18.87 0.93
CA LYS A 421 -16.45 -18.28 1.08
C LYS A 421 -16.66 -17.00 0.26
N LEU A 422 -15.66 -16.58 -0.50
CA LEU A 422 -15.71 -15.35 -1.28
C LEU A 422 -16.44 -15.57 -2.61
N PRO A 423 -17.09 -14.53 -3.16
CA PRO A 423 -17.40 -14.50 -4.59
C PRO A 423 -16.09 -14.55 -5.41
N PRO A 424 -16.16 -14.70 -6.74
CA PRO A 424 -14.97 -14.57 -7.58
C PRO A 424 -14.18 -13.29 -7.29
N VAL A 425 -12.86 -13.43 -7.16
CA VAL A 425 -11.88 -12.36 -6.87
C VAL A 425 -10.96 -12.23 -8.07
N LEU A 426 -10.59 -11.02 -8.46
CA LEU A 426 -9.68 -10.79 -9.57
C LEU A 426 -8.29 -10.37 -9.07
N LEU A 427 -7.27 -11.08 -9.53
CA LEU A 427 -5.88 -10.90 -9.15
C LEU A 427 -5.05 -10.51 -10.37
N PHE A 428 -4.14 -9.57 -10.21
CA PHE A 428 -3.20 -9.12 -11.23
C PHE A 428 -1.77 -9.21 -10.72
N GLN A 429 -0.87 -9.75 -11.54
CA GLN A 429 0.53 -9.89 -11.17
C GLN A 429 1.45 -9.81 -12.39
N ALA A 430 2.51 -9.01 -12.33
CA ALA A 430 3.57 -9.03 -13.33
C ALA A 430 4.61 -10.12 -12.99
N THR A 431 5.19 -10.77 -14.00
CA THR A 431 6.15 -11.88 -13.75
C THR A 431 7.46 -11.43 -13.12
N ASN A 432 7.87 -10.18 -13.38
CA ASN A 432 9.13 -9.60 -12.92
C ASN A 432 8.92 -8.41 -11.98
N ASP A 433 7.75 -8.29 -11.35
CA ASP A 433 7.53 -7.29 -10.29
C ASP A 433 8.53 -7.54 -9.15
N ALA A 434 9.33 -6.53 -8.82
CA ALA A 434 10.34 -6.65 -7.78
C ALA A 434 9.82 -6.40 -6.36
N ALA A 435 8.84 -5.51 -6.21
CA ALA A 435 8.34 -5.12 -4.90
C ALA A 435 7.40 -6.19 -4.32
N THR A 436 6.59 -6.80 -5.19
CA THR A 436 5.77 -7.97 -4.86
C THR A 436 6.02 -9.08 -5.87
N PRO A 437 7.01 -9.97 -5.64
CA PRO A 437 7.36 -11.02 -6.58
C PRO A 437 6.20 -11.92 -7.00
N TYR A 438 6.26 -12.41 -8.24
CA TYR A 438 5.20 -13.21 -8.91
C TYR A 438 4.61 -14.32 -8.04
N GLN A 439 5.44 -14.97 -7.23
CA GLN A 439 5.06 -16.06 -6.34
C GLN A 439 3.98 -15.66 -5.34
N GLY A 440 3.91 -14.39 -4.92
CA GLY A 440 2.85 -13.88 -4.05
C GLY A 440 1.47 -13.95 -4.70
N GLY A 441 1.37 -13.53 -5.97
CA GLY A 441 0.13 -13.66 -6.74
C GLY A 441 -0.32 -15.12 -6.91
N VAL A 442 0.63 -16.03 -7.15
CA VAL A 442 0.37 -17.47 -7.24
C VAL A 442 -0.08 -18.05 -5.88
N ALA A 443 0.58 -17.67 -4.79
CA ALA A 443 0.25 -18.13 -3.45
C ALA A 443 -1.17 -17.68 -3.06
N VAL A 444 -1.51 -16.41 -3.27
CA VAL A 444 -2.84 -15.88 -2.99
C VAL A 444 -3.90 -16.52 -3.88
N HIS A 445 -3.61 -16.79 -5.15
CA HIS A 445 -4.54 -17.48 -6.04
C HIS A 445 -4.90 -18.89 -5.51
N ARG A 446 -3.91 -19.63 -4.97
CA ARG A 446 -4.17 -20.94 -4.31
C ARG A 446 -4.95 -20.80 -3.00
N LEU A 447 -4.68 -19.75 -2.22
CA LEU A 447 -5.33 -19.53 -0.91
C LEU A 447 -6.77 -19.05 -1.05
N LEU A 448 -7.12 -18.34 -2.13
CA LEU A 448 -8.45 -17.84 -2.42
C LEU A 448 -9.14 -18.70 -3.48
N LYS A 449 -9.89 -19.72 -3.05
CA LYS A 449 -10.41 -20.82 -3.90
C LYS A 449 -11.16 -20.39 -5.18
N HIS A 450 -11.84 -19.25 -5.15
CA HIS A 450 -12.64 -18.74 -6.28
C HIS A 450 -11.99 -17.59 -7.03
N SER A 451 -10.75 -17.24 -6.68
CA SER A 451 -10.01 -16.18 -7.36
C SER A 451 -9.69 -16.54 -8.81
N SER A 452 -9.28 -15.54 -9.57
CA SER A 452 -8.83 -15.64 -10.95
C SER A 452 -7.59 -14.79 -11.13
N LEU A 453 -6.50 -15.38 -11.63
CA LEU A 453 -5.20 -14.72 -11.77
C LEU A 453 -4.92 -14.33 -13.23
N VAL A 454 -4.78 -13.02 -13.47
CA VAL A 454 -4.35 -12.46 -14.75
C VAL A 454 -2.89 -12.03 -14.63
N VAL A 455 -2.04 -12.53 -15.51
CA VAL A 455 -0.59 -12.30 -15.44
C VAL A 455 -0.13 -11.40 -16.57
N GLU A 456 0.66 -10.37 -16.26
CA GLU A 456 1.44 -9.64 -17.25
C GLU A 456 2.78 -10.34 -17.50
N GLN A 457 2.86 -11.08 -18.61
CA GLN A 457 4.02 -11.89 -18.96
C GLN A 457 5.18 -11.00 -19.41
N GLY A 458 6.32 -11.18 -18.74
CA GLY A 458 7.55 -10.41 -18.98
C GLY A 458 7.55 -9.03 -18.35
N GLY A 459 6.42 -8.56 -17.84
CA GLY A 459 6.25 -7.25 -17.21
C GLY A 459 6.97 -7.19 -15.87
N GLY A 460 7.50 -6.02 -15.52
CA GLY A 460 8.23 -5.80 -14.27
C GLY A 460 7.84 -4.54 -13.52
N ASN A 461 6.75 -3.88 -13.93
CA ASN A 461 6.22 -2.74 -13.21
C ASN A 461 5.41 -3.22 -11.99
N HIS A 462 5.41 -2.42 -10.94
CA HIS A 462 4.65 -2.63 -9.72
C HIS A 462 3.39 -1.76 -9.75
N GLY A 463 2.22 -2.39 -9.95
CA GLY A 463 0.97 -1.76 -10.34
C GLY A 463 0.81 -1.74 -11.86
N ILE A 464 0.06 -2.70 -12.40
CA ILE A 464 0.01 -2.96 -13.85
C ILE A 464 -1.36 -2.67 -14.49
N THR A 465 -2.41 -2.57 -13.69
CA THR A 465 -3.73 -2.13 -14.15
C THR A 465 -3.87 -0.62 -14.11
N LEU A 466 -4.72 -0.07 -14.99
CA LEU A 466 -4.91 1.36 -15.22
C LEU A 466 -3.63 2.10 -15.60
N SER A 467 -2.63 1.35 -16.07
CA SER A 467 -1.25 1.78 -16.35
C SER A 467 -0.89 1.64 -17.84
N GLY A 468 -1.90 1.64 -18.71
CA GLY A 468 -1.74 1.60 -20.17
C GLY A 468 -1.76 0.21 -20.82
N ASN A 469 -1.96 -0.87 -20.05
CA ASN A 469 -2.11 -2.21 -20.61
C ASN A 469 -3.59 -2.55 -20.87
N ALA A 470 -4.05 -2.30 -22.10
CA ALA A 470 -5.44 -2.52 -22.51
C ALA A 470 -5.95 -3.96 -22.29
N CYS A 471 -5.07 -4.97 -22.31
CA CYS A 471 -5.46 -6.36 -22.05
C CYS A 471 -5.85 -6.56 -20.58
N LEU A 472 -5.05 -6.04 -19.65
CA LEU A 472 -5.34 -6.10 -18.21
C LEU A 472 -6.60 -5.28 -17.87
N ASP A 473 -6.68 -4.07 -18.43
CA ASP A 473 -7.77 -3.13 -18.16
C ASP A 473 -9.11 -3.64 -18.68
N LYS A 474 -9.12 -4.43 -19.75
CA LYS A 474 -10.31 -5.12 -20.24
C LYS A 474 -10.85 -6.12 -19.22
N TYR A 475 -9.99 -6.93 -18.59
CA TYR A 475 -10.41 -7.86 -17.54
C TYR A 475 -10.93 -7.12 -16.31
N LEU A 476 -10.22 -6.07 -15.88
CA LEU A 476 -10.63 -5.22 -14.77
C LEU A 476 -12.01 -4.59 -15.01
N ALA A 477 -12.20 -3.95 -16.16
CA ALA A 477 -13.45 -3.29 -16.52
C ALA A 477 -14.61 -4.29 -16.58
N LYS A 478 -14.39 -5.48 -17.16
CA LYS A 478 -15.43 -6.51 -17.23
C LYS A 478 -15.83 -6.99 -15.82
N TYR A 479 -14.85 -7.30 -14.96
CA TYR A 479 -15.12 -7.71 -13.59
C TYR A 479 -15.85 -6.65 -12.77
N LEU A 480 -15.46 -5.38 -12.87
CA LEU A 480 -16.18 -4.29 -12.24
C LEU A 480 -17.55 -4.03 -12.87
N THR A 481 -17.79 -4.39 -14.13
CA THR A 481 -19.12 -4.26 -14.73
C THR A 481 -20.10 -5.29 -14.19
N ASP A 482 -19.73 -6.57 -14.24
CA ASP A 482 -20.67 -7.68 -14.06
C ASP A 482 -20.15 -8.81 -13.16
N GLY A 483 -18.89 -8.76 -12.71
CA GLY A 483 -18.28 -9.79 -11.88
C GLY A 483 -17.64 -10.94 -12.67
N THR A 484 -17.62 -10.88 -13.99
CA THR A 484 -16.97 -11.90 -14.81
C THR A 484 -15.46 -11.86 -14.64
N VAL A 485 -14.87 -13.03 -14.43
CA VAL A 485 -13.42 -13.24 -14.37
C VAL A 485 -13.00 -14.23 -15.47
N PRO A 486 -11.77 -14.17 -15.99
CA PRO A 486 -11.26 -15.24 -16.84
C PRO A 486 -11.16 -16.55 -16.06
N ARG A 487 -11.25 -17.67 -16.78
CA ARG A 487 -11.04 -19.01 -16.24
C ARG A 487 -10.11 -19.76 -17.17
N GLY A 488 -8.97 -20.20 -16.64
CA GLY A 488 -7.97 -20.98 -17.38
C GLY A 488 -7.63 -22.28 -16.65
N SER A 489 -6.87 -23.15 -17.31
CA SER A 489 -6.41 -24.42 -16.74
C SER A 489 -4.98 -24.36 -16.17
N GLY A 490 -4.29 -23.22 -16.34
CA GLY A 490 -2.92 -23.02 -15.86
C GLY A 490 -2.84 -22.42 -14.46
N VAL A 491 -1.62 -22.08 -14.03
CA VAL A 491 -1.41 -21.29 -12.80
C VAL A 491 -2.03 -19.90 -12.91
N ALA A 492 -2.01 -19.33 -14.12
CA ALA A 492 -2.74 -18.13 -14.47
C ALA A 492 -4.01 -18.50 -15.24
N ASP A 493 -5.12 -17.83 -14.95
CA ASP A 493 -6.37 -17.96 -15.69
C ASP A 493 -6.35 -17.19 -17.01
N ALA A 494 -5.54 -16.13 -17.09
CA ALA A 494 -5.30 -15.38 -18.32
C ALA A 494 -3.90 -14.76 -18.32
N VAL A 495 -3.37 -14.50 -19.52
CA VAL A 495 -2.06 -13.89 -19.73
C VAL A 495 -2.18 -12.71 -20.68
N CYS A 496 -1.59 -11.59 -20.29
CA CYS A 496 -1.42 -10.40 -21.11
C CYS A 496 0.07 -10.17 -21.38
N LYS A 497 0.42 -9.68 -22.56
CA LYS A 497 1.81 -9.26 -22.84
C LYS A 497 2.10 -7.96 -22.11
N LYS A 498 3.35 -7.76 -21.67
CA LYS A 498 3.80 -6.48 -21.14
C LYS A 498 3.69 -5.35 -22.15
N THR A 499 3.58 -4.12 -21.65
CA THR A 499 3.77 -2.90 -22.46
C THR A 499 5.22 -2.76 -22.91
N ALA A 500 5.46 -1.96 -23.94
CA ALA A 500 6.80 -1.69 -24.42
C ALA A 500 7.62 -0.91 -23.37
N ASP A 501 8.91 -1.23 -23.26
CA ASP A 501 9.83 -0.45 -22.43
C ASP A 501 9.97 0.98 -23.01
N PRO A 502 10.23 1.99 -22.16
CA PRO A 502 10.30 3.37 -22.63
C PRO A 502 11.44 3.58 -23.62
N GLN A 503 11.32 4.64 -24.41
CA GLN A 503 12.37 5.14 -25.29
C GLN A 503 13.19 6.24 -24.57
N PRO A 504 14.48 6.44 -24.92
CA PRO A 504 15.24 7.59 -24.43
C PRO A 504 14.55 8.92 -24.76
N ALA A 505 14.68 9.92 -23.89
CA ALA A 505 14.02 11.22 -24.09
C ALA A 505 14.38 11.91 -25.42
N ALA A 506 15.62 11.74 -25.90
CA ALA A 506 16.06 12.27 -27.20
C ALA A 506 15.39 11.55 -28.39
N ALA A 507 15.17 10.23 -28.27
CA ALA A 507 14.44 9.44 -29.26
C ALA A 507 12.94 9.77 -29.25
N ALA A 508 12.36 10.00 -28.06
CA ALA A 508 10.99 10.47 -27.91
C ALA A 508 10.80 11.85 -28.56
N ARG A 509 11.70 12.81 -28.35
CA ARG A 509 11.66 14.14 -29.01
C ARG A 509 11.79 14.05 -30.54
N SER A 510 12.57 13.12 -31.07
CA SER A 510 12.70 12.91 -32.51
C SER A 510 11.42 12.32 -33.13
N ALA A 511 10.73 11.44 -32.39
CA ALA A 511 9.42 10.92 -32.79
C ALA A 511 8.31 11.99 -32.74
N LEU A 512 8.36 12.90 -31.75
CA LEU A 512 7.47 14.06 -31.67
C LEU A 512 7.70 15.06 -32.82
N ALA A 513 8.96 15.29 -33.21
CA ALA A 513 9.31 16.10 -34.37
C ALA A 513 8.82 15.51 -35.71
N ALA A 514 8.51 14.20 -35.74
CA ALA A 514 7.87 13.52 -36.87
C ALA A 514 6.32 13.57 -36.84
N GLY A 515 5.73 14.47 -36.04
CA GLY A 515 4.28 14.75 -36.04
C GLY A 515 3.46 13.98 -35.00
N GLN A 516 4.09 13.36 -34.00
CA GLN A 516 3.39 12.75 -32.87
C GLN A 516 3.19 13.78 -31.75
N GLN A 517 2.00 13.87 -31.15
CA GLN A 517 1.73 14.83 -30.05
C GLN A 517 2.54 14.50 -28.78
N PRO A 518 3.00 15.51 -28.01
CA PRO A 518 3.62 15.27 -26.71
C PRO A 518 2.63 14.53 -25.83
N ALA A 519 3.02 13.38 -25.31
CA ALA A 519 2.17 12.66 -24.37
C ALA A 519 2.00 13.53 -23.12
N ALA A 520 0.75 13.81 -22.74
CA ALA A 520 0.42 14.17 -21.37
C ALA A 520 1.07 13.14 -20.41
N VAL A 521 1.32 13.53 -19.15
CA VAL A 521 1.76 12.59 -18.10
C VAL A 521 0.91 11.33 -18.21
N SER A 522 1.54 10.19 -18.51
CA SER A 522 0.78 8.99 -18.84
C SER A 522 0.01 8.51 -17.61
N SER A 523 -1.05 7.72 -17.80
CA SER A 523 -1.77 7.14 -16.64
C SER A 523 -0.82 6.28 -15.79
N ALA A 524 0.18 5.66 -16.42
CA ALA A 524 1.25 4.93 -15.76
C ALA A 524 2.10 5.85 -14.88
N ASP A 525 2.59 7.00 -15.39
CA ASP A 525 3.38 7.94 -14.58
C ASP A 525 2.58 8.47 -13.37
N THR A 526 1.29 8.74 -13.58
CA THR A 526 0.39 9.18 -12.51
C THR A 526 0.20 8.09 -11.46
N LEU A 527 -0.05 6.84 -11.86
CA LEU A 527 -0.22 5.71 -10.95
C LEU A 527 1.04 5.52 -10.08
N HIS A 528 2.22 5.46 -10.69
CA HIS A 528 3.44 5.17 -9.93
C HIS A 528 3.86 6.32 -9.01
N GLY A 529 3.47 7.57 -9.33
CA GLY A 529 3.54 8.68 -8.38
C GLY A 529 2.62 8.50 -7.16
N LEU A 530 1.46 7.84 -7.32
CA LEU A 530 0.49 7.57 -6.25
C LEU A 530 0.82 6.32 -5.42
N LEU A 531 1.35 5.27 -6.04
CA LEU A 531 1.81 4.06 -5.33
C LEU A 531 3.04 4.36 -4.47
N GLY A 532 3.83 5.37 -4.87
CA GLY A 532 5.12 5.65 -4.29
C GLY A 532 6.17 4.61 -4.73
N VAL A 533 7.42 4.87 -4.34
CA VAL A 533 8.59 4.09 -4.77
C VAL A 533 9.41 3.57 -3.59
N ARG A 534 8.79 3.53 -2.41
CA ARG A 534 9.38 3.06 -1.16
C ARG A 534 8.36 2.21 -0.41
N GLY A 535 8.65 0.93 -0.23
CA GLY A 535 7.76 -0.03 0.43
C GLY A 535 8.23 -1.47 0.31
#